data_AF-A0A516SGX0-F1
#
_entry.id   AF-A0A516SGX0-F1
#
_cell.length_a   1.000
_cell.length_b   1.000
_cell.length_c   1.000
_cell.angle_alpha   90.00
_cell.angle_beta   90.00
_cell.angle_gamma   90.00
#
_symmetry.space_group_name_H-M   'P 1'
#
loop_
_entity.id
_entity.type
_entity.pdbx_description
1 polymer ?
#
loop_
_entity_poly.entity_id
_entity_poly.type
_entity_poly.pdbx_seq_one_letter_code
_entity_poly.pdbx_strand_id
1 'polypeptide(L)'
;MKCPNCGAAELIHDTRDLPYAYKGETGVIRAVTGDFCPVCAESILDAAESSRVMCEMRAQQAFTSRRQVSDEVQPNTIQES
;
A
#
# COMPACT_ATOMS: atom_id res chain seq x y z
N MET A 1 -7.81 -7.66 21.26
CA MET A 1 -8.45 -6.41 21.73
C MET A 1 -9.56 -6.01 20.77
N LYS A 2 -10.55 -5.20 21.18
CA LYS A 2 -11.56 -4.67 20.24
C LYS A 2 -10.89 -3.75 19.22
N CYS A 3 -11.40 -3.77 17.99
CA CYS A 3 -10.94 -2.89 16.92
C CYS A 3 -11.14 -1.41 17.34
N PRO A 4 -10.09 -0.57 17.32
CA PRO A 4 -10.19 0.84 17.69
C PRO A 4 -10.91 1.69 16.63
N ASN A 5 -10.98 1.20 15.39
CA ASN A 5 -11.64 1.92 14.28
C ASN A 5 -13.17 1.74 14.33
N CYS A 6 -13.67 0.49 14.36
CA CYS A 6 -15.11 0.22 14.31
C CYS A 6 -15.75 -0.20 15.65
N GLY A 7 -14.96 -0.68 16.61
CA GLY A 7 -15.47 -1.20 17.90
C GLY A 7 -16.33 -2.47 17.83
N ALA A 8 -16.63 -2.98 16.63
CA ALA A 8 -17.64 -4.01 16.39
C ALA A 8 -17.14 -5.45 16.61
N ALA A 9 -15.84 -5.70 16.48
CA ALA A 9 -15.25 -7.02 16.61
C ALA A 9 -13.89 -6.97 17.32
N GLU A 10 -13.48 -8.12 17.85
CA GLU A 10 -12.09 -8.32 18.27
C GLU A 10 -11.18 -8.47 17.07
N LEU A 11 -9.97 -7.95 17.21
CA LEU A 11 -8.92 -8.14 16.20
C LEU A 11 -8.39 -9.57 16.25
N ILE A 12 -8.12 -10.12 15.08
CA ILE A 12 -7.59 -11.47 14.87
C ILE A 12 -6.15 -11.34 14.44
N HIS A 13 -5.23 -11.93 15.20
CA HIS A 13 -3.84 -12.02 14.81
C HIS A 13 -3.69 -12.98 13.62
N ASP A 14 -3.14 -12.49 12.51
CA ASP A 14 -3.03 -13.24 11.26
C ASP A 14 -1.85 -12.75 10.41
N THR A 15 -1.50 -13.51 9.39
CA THR A 15 -0.52 -13.13 8.36
C THR A 15 -1.17 -13.23 6.99
N ARG A 16 -1.27 -12.10 6.27
CA ARG A 16 -1.94 -12.07 4.96
C ARG A 16 -1.28 -11.09 4.00
N ASP A 17 -1.60 -11.28 2.73
CA ASP A 17 -1.20 -10.35 1.69
C ASP A 17 -2.14 -9.14 1.68
N LEU A 18 -1.58 -7.93 1.67
CA LEU A 18 -2.35 -6.69 1.62
C LEU A 18 -2.22 -6.04 0.24
N PRO A 19 -3.34 -5.88 -0.50
CA PRO A 19 -3.32 -5.12 -1.73
C PRO A 19 -3.05 -3.64 -1.42
N TYR A 20 -2.14 -3.04 -2.17
CA TYR A 20 -1.78 -1.63 -2.04
C TYR A 20 -1.76 -1.00 -3.43
N ALA A 21 -2.53 0.07 -3.61
CA ALA A 21 -2.58 0.81 -4.86
C ALA A 21 -1.97 2.20 -4.66
N TYR A 22 -1.08 2.59 -5.56
CA TYR A 22 -0.45 3.90 -5.56
C TYR A 22 -0.42 4.49 -6.97
N LYS A 23 -0.96 5.70 -7.13
CA LYS A 23 -1.06 6.41 -8.42
C LYS A 23 -1.63 5.54 -9.57
N GLY A 24 -2.61 4.70 -9.26
CA GLY A 24 -3.25 3.82 -10.24
C GLY A 24 -2.51 2.50 -10.51
N GLU A 25 -1.25 2.36 -10.07
CA GLU A 25 -0.55 1.08 -10.09
C GLU A 25 -0.95 0.25 -8.87
N THR A 26 -1.30 -1.01 -9.10
CA THR A 26 -1.69 -1.95 -8.03
C THR A 26 -0.53 -2.89 -7.72
N GLY A 27 -0.27 -3.08 -6.43
CA GLY A 27 0.74 -3.98 -5.90
C GLY A 27 0.18 -4.78 -4.72
N VAL A 28 0.98 -5.72 -4.25
CA VAL A 28 0.66 -6.54 -3.07
C VAL A 28 1.83 -6.50 -2.12
N ILE A 29 1.58 -6.14 -0.87
CA ILE A 29 2.54 -6.26 0.21
C ILE A 29 2.34 -7.65 0.81
N ARG A 30 3.34 -8.50 0.65
CA ARG A 30 3.22 -9.93 0.94
C ARG A 30 3.43 -10.21 2.43
N ALA A 31 2.72 -11.21 2.94
CA ALA A 31 2.91 -11.78 4.27
C ALA A 31 2.95 -10.76 5.42
N VAL A 32 2.03 -9.79 5.42
CA VAL A 32 1.90 -8.79 6.49
C VAL A 32 1.31 -9.45 7.73
N THR A 33 2.05 -9.41 8.84
CA THR A 33 1.61 -9.99 10.12
C THR A 33 1.10 -8.89 11.03
N GLY A 34 -0.07 -9.10 11.62
CA GLY A 34 -0.65 -8.15 12.55
C GLY A 34 -2.05 -8.56 12.99
N ASP A 35 -2.72 -7.61 13.64
CA ASP A 35 -4.06 -7.78 14.17
C ASP A 35 -5.08 -7.17 13.20
N PHE A 36 -5.91 -8.03 12.59
CA PHE A 36 -6.86 -7.65 11.55
C PHE A 36 -8.29 -7.65 12.06
N CYS A 37 -9.04 -6.60 11.73
CA CYS A 37 -10.48 -6.54 11.99
C CYS A 37 -11.24 -7.25 10.87
N PRO A 38 -12.05 -8.29 11.16
CA PRO A 38 -12.84 -8.98 10.14
C PRO A 38 -14.04 -8.16 9.62
N VAL A 39 -14.39 -7.05 10.27
CA VAL A 39 -15.58 -6.23 9.94
C VAL A 39 -15.23 -5.07 9.02
N CYS A 40 -14.23 -4.26 9.38
CA CYS A 40 -13.87 -3.05 8.63
C CYS A 40 -12.53 -3.15 7.90
N ALA A 41 -11.87 -4.30 7.94
CA ALA A 41 -10.55 -4.54 7.36
C ALA A 41 -9.41 -3.66 7.92
N GLU A 42 -9.60 -3.06 9.10
CA GLU A 42 -8.53 -2.38 9.83
C GLU A 42 -7.39 -3.35 10.15
N SER A 43 -6.14 -2.87 10.08
CA SER A 43 -4.95 -3.63 10.43
C SER A 43 -4.10 -2.88 11.45
N ILE A 44 -3.77 -3.52 12.56
CA ILE A 44 -2.82 -2.99 13.56
C ILE A 44 -1.54 -3.83 13.47
N LEU A 45 -0.43 -3.17 13.16
CA LEU A 45 0.87 -3.79 13.04
C LEU A 45 1.75 -3.35 14.21
N ASP A 46 2.68 -4.20 14.64
CA ASP A 46 3.73 -3.77 15.56
C ASP A 46 4.75 -2.86 14.85
N ALA A 47 5.72 -2.32 15.61
CA ALA A 47 6.72 -1.41 15.07
C ALA A 47 7.64 -2.05 14.01
N ALA A 48 7.95 -3.34 14.15
CA ALA A 48 8.83 -4.05 13.21
C ALA A 48 8.11 -4.31 11.89
N GLU A 49 6.90 -4.84 11.95
CA GLU A 49 6.03 -5.08 10.80
C GLU A 49 5.65 -3.78 10.11
N SER A 50 5.33 -2.73 10.86
CA SER A 50 5.08 -1.39 10.30
C SER A 50 6.29 -0.88 9.51
N SER A 51 7.50 -1.05 10.05
CA SER A 51 8.74 -0.62 9.38
C SER A 51 8.98 -1.37 8.07
N ARG A 52 8.73 -2.69 8.07
CA ARG A 52 8.84 -3.55 6.89
C ARG A 52 7.81 -3.15 5.82
N VAL A 53 6.54 -3.02 6.19
CA VAL A 53 5.46 -2.60 5.29
C VAL A 53 5.75 -1.23 4.68
N MET A 54 6.22 -0.26 5.48
CA MET A 54 6.60 1.05 4.96
C MET A 54 7.80 1.00 3.99
N CYS A 55 8.74 0.05 4.19
CA CYS A 55 9.85 -0.16 3.24
C CYS A 55 9.32 -0.66 1.88
N GLU A 56 8.44 -1.67 1.90
CA GLU A 56 7.79 -2.21 0.70
C GLU A 56 6.96 -1.15 -0.03
N MET A 57 6.15 -0.38 0.70
CA MET A 57 5.38 0.74 0.13
C MET A 57 6.29 1.76 -0.56
N ARG A 58 7.42 2.14 0.07
CA ARG A 58 8.37 3.08 -0.51
C ARG A 58 9.05 2.52 -1.76
N ALA A 59 9.41 1.24 -1.76
CA ALA A 59 9.98 0.57 -2.92
C ALA A 59 8.99 0.57 -4.10
N GLN A 60 7.72 0.25 -3.83
CA GLN A 60 6.65 0.30 -4.84
C GLN A 60 6.42 1.73 -5.35
N GLN A 61 6.31 2.72 -4.47
CA GLN A 61 6.14 4.14 -4.86
C GLN A 61 7.31 4.63 -5.73
N ALA A 62 8.54 4.26 -5.40
CA ALA A 62 9.73 4.60 -6.18
C ALA A 62 9.70 3.94 -7.57
N PHE A 63 9.21 2.69 -7.66
CA PHE A 63 9.02 2.01 -8.94
C PHE A 63 7.93 2.69 -9.79
N THR A 64 6.74 2.91 -9.23
CA THR A 64 5.61 3.55 -9.92
C THR A 64 5.97 4.95 -10.44
N SER A 65 6.63 5.76 -9.61
CA SER A 65 7.04 7.11 -10.02
C SER A 65 8.06 7.11 -11.15
N ARG A 66 9.03 6.20 -11.14
CA ARG A 66 9.99 6.05 -12.26
C ARG A 66 9.31 5.62 -13.56
N ARG A 67 8.29 4.76 -13.47
CA ARG A 67 7.51 4.28 -14.62
C ARG A 67 6.62 5.38 -15.23
N GLN A 68 5.94 6.19 -14.41
CA GLN A 68 5.14 7.29 -14.92
C GLN A 68 5.98 8.41 -15.55
N VAL A 69 7.20 8.69 -15.05
CA VAL A 69 8.09 9.69 -15.69
C VAL A 69 8.47 9.28 -17.11
N SER A 70 8.57 7.97 -17.42
CA SER A 70 8.76 7.54 -18.81
C SER A 70 7.52 7.69 -19.69
N ASP A 71 6.33 7.64 -19.10
CA ASP A 71 5.05 7.76 -19.83
C ASP A 71 4.62 9.23 -20.02
N GLU A 72 5.07 10.16 -19.16
CA GLU A 72 4.80 11.61 -19.24
C GLU A 72 5.88 12.44 -19.95
N VAL A 73 6.76 11.82 -20.78
CA VAL A 73 7.49 12.59 -21.79
C VAL A 73 6.52 12.87 -22.94
N GLN A 74 5.75 13.96 -22.83
CA GLN A 74 5.08 14.51 -24.01
C GLN A 74 6.16 14.95 -25.01
N PRO A 75 6.24 14.38 -26.22
CA PRO A 75 6.99 15.02 -27.28
C PRO A 75 6.26 16.32 -27.59
N ASN A 76 6.75 17.43 -27.05
CA ASN A 76 6.23 18.74 -27.41
C ASN A 76 6.59 18.96 -28.88
N THR A 77 5.61 18.70 -29.75
CA THR A 77 5.67 18.93 -31.18
C THR A 77 5.92 20.41 -31.40
N ILE A 78 7.14 20.77 -31.79
CA ILE A 78 7.43 22.07 -32.41
C ILE A 78 6.63 22.06 -33.72
N GLN A 79 5.49 22.73 -33.73
CA GLN A 79 4.77 23.01 -34.96
C GLN A 79 5.23 24.39 -35.44
N GLU A 80 6.29 24.40 -36.26
CA GLU A 80 6.61 25.55 -37.11
C GLU A 80 5.48 25.71 -38.14
N SER A 81 4.80 26.86 -38.14
CA SER A 81 3.95 27.37 -39.24
C SER A 81 3.78 28.88 -39.09
#